data_AF-A0A2T2ULR1-F1
#
_entry.id   AF-A0A2T2ULR1-F1
#
_cell.length_a   1.000
_cell.length_b   1.000
_cell.length_c   1.000
_cell.angle_alpha   90.00
_cell.angle_beta   90.00
_cell.angle_gamma   90.00
#
_symmetry.space_group_name_H-M   'P 1'
#
loop_
_entity.id
_entity.type
_entity.pdbx_description
1 polymer ?
#
loop_
_entity_poly.entity_id
_entity_poly.type
_entity_poly.pdbx_seq_one_letter_code
_entity_poly.pdbx_strand_id
1 'polypeptide(L)' 'MRVSLLKKALSLSLLILFVLAGSGAVQAQDDESIISETNYNALELRSIGPAINGGRIADIDFHPKEEGTWYVGVG' A
#
# COMPACT_ATOMS: atom_id res chain seq x y z
N MET A 1 -34.44 48.12 10.54
CA MET A 1 -33.46 47.26 11.24
C MET A 1 -33.89 45.79 11.38
N ARG A 2 -35.18 45.46 11.55
CA ARG A 2 -35.64 44.07 11.71
C ARG A 2 -35.50 43.17 10.47
N VAL A 3 -35.70 43.73 9.27
CA VAL A 3 -35.65 42.95 8.00
C VAL A 3 -34.22 42.53 7.63
N SER A 4 -33.20 43.33 7.93
CA SER A 4 -31.79 42.97 7.69
C SER A 4 -31.29 41.88 8.65
N LEU A 5 -31.82 41.84 9.88
CA LEU A 5 -31.54 40.79 10.85
C LEU A 5 -32.19 39.45 10.43
N LEU A 6 -33.42 39.48 9.90
CA LEU A 6 -34.11 38.29 9.41
C LEU A 6 -33.41 37.66 8.19
N LYS A 7 -32.91 38.50 7.26
CA LYS A 7 -32.12 38.04 6.10
C LYS A 7 -30.79 37.38 6.51
N LYS A 8 -30.12 37.92 7.54
CA LYS A 8 -28.89 37.34 8.10
C LYS A 8 -29.17 35.99 8.78
N ALA A 9 -30.25 35.87 9.53
CA ALA A 9 -30.66 34.62 10.16
C ALA A 9 -30.99 33.54 9.11
N LEU A 10 -31.69 33.91 8.04
CA LEU A 10 -31.99 32.99 6.92
C LEU A 10 -30.72 32.55 6.19
N SER A 11 -29.80 33.48 5.92
CA SER A 11 -28.50 33.18 5.31
C SER A 11 -27.65 32.26 6.19
N LEU A 12 -27.68 32.46 7.50
CA LEU A 12 -26.92 31.62 8.45
C LEU A 12 -27.53 30.21 8.55
N SER A 13 -28.86 30.11 8.55
CA SER A 13 -29.56 28.82 8.52
C SER A 13 -29.24 28.02 7.24
N LEU A 14 -29.13 28.70 6.09
CA LEU A 14 -28.79 28.06 4.82
C LEU A 14 -27.34 27.57 4.79
N LEU A 15 -26.41 28.34 5.36
CA LEU A 15 -25.00 27.94 5.51
C LEU A 15 -24.85 26.71 6.40
N ILE A 16 -25.58 26.67 7.52
CA ILE A 16 -25.58 25.53 8.45
C ILE A 16 -26.11 24.27 7.74
N LEU A 17 -27.20 24.39 6.98
CA LEU A 17 -27.75 23.25 6.23
C LEU A 17 -26.77 22.71 5.19
N PHE A 18 -26.01 23.58 4.52
CA PHE A 18 -24.99 23.19 3.53
C PHE A 18 -23.83 22.41 4.17
N VAL A 19 -23.38 22.82 5.36
CA VAL A 19 -22.30 22.13 6.09
C VAL A 19 -22.75 20.75 6.59
N LEU A 20 -23.99 20.63 7.08
CA LEU A 20 -24.53 19.33 7.49
C LEU A 20 -24.70 18.37 6.30
N ALA A 21 -25.11 18.87 5.12
CA ALA A 21 -25.26 18.05 3.93
C ALA A 21 -23.91 17.52 3.38
N GLY A 22 -22.83 18.29 3.54
CA GLY A 22 -21.49 17.92 3.05
C GLY A 22 -20.75 16.87 3.88
N SER A 23 -21.22 16.57 5.10
CA SER A 23 -20.48 15.70 6.03
C SER A 23 -20.74 14.20 5.84
N GLY A 24 -21.70 13.81 4.98
CA GLY A 24 -22.20 12.43 4.91
C GLY A 24 -21.51 11.47 3.93
N ALA A 25 -20.55 11.93 3.11
CA ALA A 25 -20.13 11.16 1.92
C ALA A 25 -18.61 10.92 1.77
N VAL A 26 -17.83 10.97 2.85
CA VAL A 26 -16.41 10.59 2.83
C VAL A 26 -16.23 9.33 3.68
N GLN A 27 -16.54 8.18 3.09
CA GLN A 27 -16.19 6.87 3.64
C GLN A 27 -15.03 6.33 2.79
N ALA A 28 -13.99 5.81 3.44
CA ALA A 28 -12.95 5.06 2.74
C ALA A 28 -13.57 3.76 2.18
N GLN A 29 -13.06 3.27 1.06
CA GLN A 29 -13.45 1.95 0.58
C GLN A 29 -12.74 0.91 1.47
N ASP A 30 -13.52 0.14 2.21
CA ASP A 30 -13.02 -0.98 2.99
C ASP A 30 -12.66 -2.14 2.03
N ASP A 31 -11.44 -2.10 1.48
CA ASP A 31 -10.93 -3.10 0.51
C ASP A 31 -10.52 -4.44 1.16
N GLU A 32 -10.83 -4.65 2.44
CA GLU A 32 -10.42 -5.81 3.23
C GLU A 32 -10.95 -7.15 2.65
N SER A 33 -12.13 -7.12 2.01
CA SER A 33 -12.66 -8.30 1.30
C SER A 33 -11.87 -8.63 0.04
N ILE A 34 -11.38 -7.63 -0.70
CA ILE A 34 -10.64 -7.86 -1.95
C ILE A 34 -9.27 -8.45 -1.65
N ILE A 35 -8.57 -7.94 -0.63
CA ILE A 35 -7.23 -8.41 -0.29
C ILE A 35 -7.27 -9.85 0.26
N SER A 36 -8.31 -10.20 1.02
CA SER A 36 -8.48 -11.55 1.59
C SER A 36 -8.97 -12.59 0.57
N GLU A 37 -9.76 -12.20 -0.43
CA GLU A 37 -10.26 -13.10 -1.49
C GLU A 37 -9.28 -13.25 -2.67
N THR A 38 -8.33 -12.33 -2.83
CA THR A 38 -7.39 -12.34 -3.97
C THR A 38 -6.31 -13.40 -3.80
N ASN A 39 -6.18 -14.28 -4.80
CA ASN A 39 -5.13 -15.28 -4.86
C ASN A 39 -3.82 -14.68 -5.42
N TYR A 40 -2.76 -14.64 -4.61
CA TYR A 40 -1.45 -14.09 -4.97
C TYR A 40 -0.43 -15.14 -5.44
N ASN A 41 -0.83 -16.39 -5.67
CA ASN A 41 0.09 -17.46 -6.08
C ASN A 41 0.81 -17.13 -7.41
N ALA A 42 0.21 -16.29 -8.26
CA ALA A 42 0.84 -15.81 -9.49
C ALA A 42 2.04 -14.87 -9.26
N LEU A 43 2.19 -14.31 -8.06
CA LEU A 43 3.31 -13.44 -7.67
C LEU A 43 4.41 -14.18 -6.91
N GLU A 44 4.34 -15.51 -6.83
CA GLU A 44 5.39 -16.30 -6.19
C GLU A 44 6.75 -16.09 -6.87
N LEU A 45 7.78 -15.88 -6.04
CA LEU A 45 9.16 -15.84 -6.52
C LEU A 45 9.55 -17.24 -7.00
N ARG A 46 9.85 -17.35 -8.29
CA ARG A 46 10.32 -18.60 -8.91
C ARG A 46 11.70 -18.42 -9.52
N SER A 47 12.53 -19.46 -9.39
CA SER A 47 13.81 -19.53 -10.07
C SER A 47 13.59 -19.54 -11.59
N ILE A 48 14.37 -18.76 -12.33
CA ILE A 48 14.28 -18.67 -13.81
C ILE A 48 15.00 -19.85 -14.51
N GLY A 49 15.36 -20.89 -13.74
CA GLY A 49 16.20 -22.00 -14.17
C GLY A 49 17.69 -21.65 -14.25
N PRO A 50 18.57 -22.65 -14.49
CA PRO A 50 20.03 -22.47 -14.53
C PRO A 50 20.53 -21.66 -15.73
N ALA A 51 19.66 -21.34 -16.69
CA ALA A 51 20.04 -20.92 -18.04
C ALA A 51 20.32 -19.42 -18.20
N ILE A 52 19.95 -18.56 -17.24
CA ILE A 52 20.29 -17.12 -17.30
C ILE A 52 21.64 -16.81 -16.62
N ASN A 53 22.10 -17.67 -15.71
CA ASN A 53 23.33 -17.46 -14.97
C ASN A 53 24.41 -18.45 -15.44
N GLY A 54 24.86 -18.32 -16.68
CA GLY A 54 26.16 -18.85 -17.11
C GLY A 54 27.33 -18.04 -16.53
N GLY A 55 27.15 -17.47 -15.33
CA GLY A 55 28.14 -16.66 -14.64
C GLY A 55 29.31 -17.50 -14.15
N ARG A 56 30.42 -16.86 -13.82
CA ARG A 56 31.60 -17.54 -13.29
C ARG A 56 31.55 -17.48 -11.77
N ILE A 57 32.09 -18.50 -11.12
CA ILE A 57 32.41 -18.40 -9.70
C ILE A 57 33.59 -17.46 -9.60
N ALA A 58 33.36 -16.30 -8.98
CA ALA A 58 34.37 -15.27 -8.82
C ALA A 58 35.24 -15.54 -7.58
N ASP A 59 34.64 -16.06 -6.51
CA ASP A 59 35.32 -16.33 -5.24
C ASP A 59 34.55 -17.34 -4.36
N ILE A 60 35.25 -17.97 -3.41
CA ILE A 60 34.68 -18.87 -2.39
C ILE A 60 35.32 -18.55 -1.04
N ASP A 61 34.51 -18.38 0.00
CA ASP A 61 34.97 -18.17 1.37
C ASP A 61 34.38 -19.19 2.35
N PHE A 62 35.14 -19.54 3.39
CA PHE A 62 34.81 -20.58 4.36
C PHE A 62 34.36 -19.95 5.68
N HIS A 63 33.25 -20.44 6.24
CA HIS A 63 32.82 -19.97 7.55
C HIS A 63 33.85 -20.39 8.64
N PRO A 64 34.34 -19.46 9.48
CA PRO A 64 35.51 -19.70 10.34
C PRO A 64 35.27 -20.68 11.50
N LYS A 65 34.01 -21.02 11.79
CA LYS A 65 33.61 -21.88 12.92
C LYS A 65 32.78 -23.10 12.51
N GLU A 66 32.36 -23.17 11.24
CA GLU A 66 31.45 -24.17 10.74
C GLU A 66 32.01 -24.70 9.41
N GLU A 67 32.75 -25.79 9.48
CA GLU A 67 33.49 -26.35 8.34
C GLU A 67 32.58 -26.74 7.15
N GLY A 68 31.28 -26.92 7.40
CA GLY A 68 30.27 -27.24 6.38
C GLY A 68 29.61 -26.03 5.70
N THR A 69 29.89 -24.80 6.14
CA THR A 69 29.21 -23.60 5.63
C THR A 69 30.16 -22.78 4.75
N TRP A 70 29.90 -22.73 3.44
CA TRP A 70 30.73 -22.01 2.46
C TRP A 70 29.89 -20.97 1.73
N TYR A 71 30.51 -19.85 1.37
CA TYR A 71 29.91 -18.76 0.60
C TYR A 71 30.51 -18.73 -0.81
N VAL A 72 29.68 -18.54 -1.83
CA VAL A 72 30.13 -18.49 -3.23
C VAL A 72 29.75 -17.15 -3.83
N GLY A 73 30.75 -16.36 -4.21
CA GLY A 73 30.56 -15.13 -4.98
C GLY A 73 30.41 -15.44 -6.47
N VAL A 74 29.32 -14.97 -7.08
CA VAL A 74 29.05 -15.14 -8.52
C VAL A 74 29.06 -13.79 -9.23
N GLY A 75 29.57 -13.76 -10.46
CA GLY A 75 29.67 -12.55 -11.29
C GLY A 75 29.81 -12.86 -12.79
#